data_AF-A0A563VLE8-F1
#
_entry.id   AF-A0A563VLE8-F1
#
_cell.length_a   1.000
_cell.length_b   1.000
_cell.length_c   1.000
_cell.angle_alpha   90.00
_cell.angle_beta   90.00
_cell.angle_gamma   90.00
#
_symmetry.space_group_name_H-M   'P 1'
#
loop_
_entity.id
_entity.type
_entity.pdbx_description
1 polymer ?
#
loop_
_entity_poly.entity_id
_entity_poly.type
_entity_poly.pdbx_seq_one_letter_code
_entity_poly.pdbx_strand_id
1 'polypeptide(L)'
;MKTIPKIRGYIATKKNIIVFLYRRSNKITYLISLDYQKGRESIQIGSRFYGRIYPNRCDISPDGTYFLYFAMGKSQQQYEKKLYCWTGICMPPKITANMLFAHQDTWGGGGRFVDDKTIFISPGMYPDFDKQQNHQFDNYQITFKGKLEDAESWTSGKGWKLTEKQIVPSYGDKYPIPKCWTKTNGKITLIKHLNYSSYLKSKNGQTIGSYDLHSYEIRDNKNKVKYSLNDESKICLWADFDNLGRLIVAQESEIFIYQNFKNIIDRERGSRLESISNQGVDKKYIKTFDFEKLITLPHKK
;
A
#
# COMPACT_ATOMS: atom_id res chain seq x y z
N MET A 1 4.58 -14.30 -20.07
CA MET A 1 4.62 -14.45 -18.59
C MET A 1 3.37 -13.79 -17.99
N LYS A 2 2.60 -14.51 -17.18
CA LYS A 2 1.43 -13.95 -16.46
C LYS A 2 1.95 -12.84 -15.54
N THR A 3 1.37 -11.64 -15.62
CA THR A 3 1.77 -10.54 -14.73
C THR A 3 1.29 -10.87 -13.32
N ILE A 4 2.20 -10.89 -12.36
CA ILE A 4 1.86 -11.09 -10.95
C ILE A 4 1.13 -9.83 -10.49
N PRO A 5 -0.12 -9.94 -9.99
CA PRO A 5 -0.85 -8.79 -9.51
C PRO A 5 -0.13 -8.16 -8.31
N LYS A 6 -0.33 -6.86 -8.09
CA LYS A 6 0.31 -6.12 -7.00
C LYS A 6 -0.72 -5.60 -6.03
N ILE A 7 -0.43 -5.68 -4.73
CA ILE A 7 -1.32 -5.21 -3.66
C ILE A 7 -0.56 -4.21 -2.77
N ARG A 8 -1.22 -3.11 -2.41
CA ARG A 8 -0.80 -2.22 -1.32
C ARG A 8 -2.02 -1.88 -0.45
N GLY A 9 -1.88 -2.04 0.86
CA GLY A 9 -2.92 -1.68 1.84
C GLY A 9 -2.65 -0.34 2.54
N TYR A 10 -3.73 0.31 2.96
CA TYR A 10 -3.77 1.56 3.75
C TYR A 10 -4.77 1.40 4.88
N ILE A 11 -4.29 1.45 6.13
CA ILE A 11 -5.11 1.19 7.33
C ILE A 11 -5.53 2.53 7.95
N ALA A 12 -6.84 2.70 8.13
CA ALA A 12 -7.40 3.81 8.90
C ALA A 12 -7.00 3.66 10.37
N THR A 13 -6.54 4.73 11.01
CA THR A 13 -6.01 4.65 12.39
C THR A 13 -7.08 4.68 13.47
N LYS A 14 -8.31 5.10 13.16
CA LYS A 14 -9.42 5.24 14.11
C LYS A 14 -10.60 4.30 13.85
N LYS A 15 -10.63 3.65 12.69
CA LYS A 15 -11.65 2.64 12.35
C LYS A 15 -11.03 1.38 11.81
N ASN A 16 -11.74 0.28 11.94
CA ASN A 16 -11.32 -1.04 11.46
C ASN A 16 -11.52 -1.17 9.93
N ILE A 17 -10.93 -0.25 9.16
CA ILE A 17 -11.04 -0.17 7.71
C ILE A 17 -9.64 -0.25 7.08
N ILE A 18 -9.53 -1.02 6.00
CA ILE A 18 -8.37 -1.03 5.11
C ILE A 18 -8.86 -0.75 3.70
N VAL A 19 -8.15 0.12 3.00
CA VAL A 19 -8.29 0.29 1.55
C VAL A 19 -7.09 -0.36 0.87
N PHE A 20 -7.34 -1.16 -0.15
CA PHE A 20 -6.34 -1.82 -0.96
C PHE A 20 -6.34 -1.27 -2.38
N LEU A 21 -5.14 -1.00 -2.88
CA LEU A 21 -4.88 -0.90 -4.32
C LEU A 21 -4.51 -2.29 -4.83
N TYR A 22 -5.41 -2.92 -5.58
CA TYR A 22 -5.17 -4.19 -6.26
C TYR A 22 -4.87 -3.94 -7.75
N ARG A 23 -3.59 -3.86 -8.10
CA ARG A 23 -3.13 -3.70 -9.48
C ARG A 23 -3.08 -5.07 -10.15
N ARG A 24 -4.20 -5.42 -10.80
CA ARG A 24 -4.37 -6.67 -11.55
C ARG A 24 -3.44 -6.76 -12.77
N SER A 25 -3.20 -5.64 -13.45
CA SER A 25 -2.33 -5.59 -14.63
C SER A 25 -1.55 -4.28 -14.69
N ASN A 26 -0.69 -4.12 -15.69
CA ASN A 26 0.06 -2.87 -15.87
C ASN A 26 -0.83 -1.63 -16.07
N LYS A 27 -2.11 -1.80 -16.46
CA LYS A 27 -3.05 -0.72 -16.79
C LYS A 27 -4.28 -0.63 -15.88
N ILE A 28 -4.56 -1.66 -15.09
CA ILE A 28 -5.81 -1.77 -14.32
C ILE A 28 -5.50 -1.94 -12.83
N THR A 29 -6.05 -1.03 -12.03
CA THR A 29 -6.02 -1.10 -10.57
C THR A 29 -7.44 -1.02 -10.02
N TYR A 30 -7.79 -1.92 -9.11
CA TYR A 30 -9.03 -1.86 -8.33
C TYR A 30 -8.79 -1.18 -6.99
N LEU A 31 -9.75 -0.40 -6.54
CA LEU A 31 -9.85 0.05 -5.17
C LEU A 31 -10.78 -0.91 -4.42
N ILE A 32 -10.29 -1.55 -3.37
CA ILE A 32 -11.05 -2.54 -2.60
C ILE A 32 -11.05 -2.11 -1.14
N SER A 33 -12.21 -2.09 -0.48
CA SER A 33 -12.29 -1.82 0.96
C SER A 33 -12.58 -3.08 1.74
N LEU A 34 -11.91 -3.21 2.88
CA LEU A 34 -12.16 -4.24 3.89
C LEU A 34 -12.53 -3.54 5.21
N ASP A 35 -13.77 -3.73 5.66
CA ASP A 35 -14.11 -3.52 7.06
C ASP A 35 -13.80 -4.83 7.80
N TYR A 36 -12.99 -4.76 8.86
CA TYR A 36 -12.53 -5.92 9.62
C TYR A 36 -13.01 -5.94 11.07
N GLN A 37 -14.16 -5.31 11.35
CA GLN A 37 -14.85 -5.46 12.62
C GLN A 37 -14.99 -6.94 13.02
N LYS A 38 -14.70 -7.24 14.28
CA LYS A 38 -14.62 -8.61 14.81
C LYS A 38 -15.92 -9.38 14.53
N GLY A 39 -15.82 -10.45 13.74
CA GLY A 39 -16.96 -11.31 13.40
C GLY A 39 -17.90 -10.75 12.31
N ARG A 40 -17.56 -9.60 11.73
CA ARG A 40 -18.33 -8.96 10.64
C ARG A 40 -17.41 -8.41 9.56
N GLU A 41 -16.36 -9.16 9.20
CA GLU A 41 -15.45 -8.65 8.16
C GLU A 41 -16.17 -8.69 6.80
N SER A 42 -16.23 -7.54 6.14
CA SER A 42 -16.90 -7.34 4.86
C SER A 42 -15.95 -6.74 3.84
N ILE A 43 -15.99 -7.26 2.61
CA ILE A 43 -15.23 -6.73 1.49
C ILE A 43 -16.17 -6.10 0.49
N GLN A 44 -15.79 -4.92 0.01
CA GLN A 44 -16.45 -4.27 -1.10
C GLN A 44 -15.46 -4.03 -2.23
N ILE A 45 -15.77 -4.60 -3.39
CA ILE A 45 -15.03 -4.36 -4.62
C ILE A 45 -15.50 -3.05 -5.22
N GLY A 46 -14.58 -2.11 -5.37
CA GLY A 46 -14.86 -0.79 -5.88
C GLY A 46 -14.64 -0.60 -7.36
N SER A 47 -14.43 0.66 -7.73
CA SER A 47 -14.16 1.06 -9.09
C SER A 47 -12.81 0.54 -9.59
N ARG A 48 -12.75 0.27 -10.90
CA ARG A 48 -11.50 0.05 -11.62
C ARG A 48 -10.96 1.38 -12.14
N PHE A 49 -9.66 1.57 -12.00
CA PHE A 49 -8.93 2.70 -12.57
C PHE A 49 -8.09 2.24 -13.75
N TYR A 50 -8.19 2.99 -14.86
CA TYR A 50 -7.39 2.79 -16.05
C TYR A 50 -6.28 3.82 -16.12
N GLY A 51 -5.06 3.41 -15.82
CA GLY A 51 -3.90 4.30 -15.74
C GLY A 51 -2.89 3.78 -14.73
N ARG A 52 -2.11 4.69 -14.16
CA ARG A 52 -1.12 4.39 -13.13
C ARG A 52 -1.47 5.10 -11.83
N ILE A 53 -1.57 4.34 -10.74
CA ILE A 53 -1.60 4.88 -9.37
C ILE A 53 -0.22 4.68 -8.74
N TYR A 54 0.26 5.69 -8.01
CA TYR A 54 1.55 5.68 -7.33
C TYR A 54 1.35 5.38 -5.83
N PRO A 55 1.55 4.13 -5.36
CA PRO A 55 1.11 3.74 -4.03
C PRO A 55 1.82 4.50 -2.90
N ASN A 56 3.10 4.81 -3.06
CA ASN A 56 3.87 5.57 -2.08
C ASN A 56 3.46 7.05 -1.99
N ARG A 57 2.45 7.48 -2.74
CA ARG A 57 1.91 8.84 -2.79
C ARG A 57 0.41 8.88 -2.49
N CYS A 58 -0.13 7.77 -1.96
CA CYS A 58 -1.51 7.64 -1.54
C CYS A 58 -1.59 7.53 0.00
N ASP A 59 -2.75 7.77 0.58
CA ASP A 59 -3.02 7.62 2.02
C ASP A 59 -4.53 7.49 2.29
N ILE A 60 -4.88 7.07 3.50
CA ILE A 60 -6.26 6.98 3.97
C ILE A 60 -6.49 7.90 5.16
N SER A 61 -7.67 8.50 5.24
CA SER A 61 -8.07 9.34 6.38
C SER A 61 -8.05 8.53 7.68
N PRO A 62 -7.84 9.17 8.84
CA PRO A 62 -7.82 8.47 10.13
C PRO A 62 -9.08 7.62 10.37
N ASP A 63 -10.24 8.10 9.94
CA ASP A 63 -11.53 7.44 10.10
C ASP A 63 -11.91 6.49 8.94
N GLY A 64 -11.09 6.41 7.88
CA GLY A 64 -11.32 5.57 6.72
C GLY A 64 -12.34 6.08 5.70
N THR A 65 -12.94 7.25 5.92
CA THR A 65 -13.98 7.83 5.05
C THR A 65 -13.43 8.31 3.71
N TYR A 66 -12.18 8.75 3.67
CA TYR A 66 -11.55 9.29 2.47
C TYR A 66 -10.24 8.59 2.13
N PHE A 67 -9.98 8.47 0.83
CA PHE A 67 -8.75 7.95 0.27
C PHE A 67 -8.12 9.00 -0.64
N LEU A 68 -6.87 9.34 -0.38
CA LEU A 68 -6.08 10.24 -1.19
C LEU A 68 -5.17 9.41 -2.09
N TYR A 69 -5.12 9.75 -3.38
CA TYR A 69 -4.29 9.04 -4.34
C TYR A 69 -3.60 9.97 -5.33
N PHE A 70 -2.40 9.59 -5.77
CA PHE A 70 -1.74 10.21 -6.92
C PHE A 70 -1.85 9.29 -8.13
N ALA A 71 -2.36 9.82 -9.24
CA ALA A 71 -2.60 9.06 -10.45
C ALA A 71 -2.10 9.78 -11.71
N MET A 72 -1.84 8.98 -12.73
CA MET A 72 -1.60 9.40 -14.11
C MET A 72 -2.57 8.65 -15.02
N GLY A 73 -3.28 9.40 -15.86
CA GLY A 73 -4.28 8.88 -16.79
C GLY A 73 -3.67 8.08 -17.94
N LYS A 74 -4.54 7.38 -18.70
CA LYS A 74 -4.13 6.48 -19.80
C LYS A 74 -3.81 7.22 -21.13
N SER A 75 -4.26 8.46 -21.32
CA SER A 75 -3.99 9.24 -22.54
C SER A 75 -4.25 10.74 -22.32
N GLN A 76 -3.34 11.59 -22.78
CA GLN A 76 -3.52 13.05 -22.88
C GLN A 76 -4.69 13.46 -23.80
N GLN A 77 -5.16 12.56 -24.67
CA GLN A 77 -6.18 12.86 -25.68
C GLN A 77 -7.62 12.63 -25.22
N GLN A 78 -7.85 11.83 -24.17
CA GLN A 78 -9.22 11.47 -23.72
C GLN A 78 -9.76 12.35 -22.60
N TYR A 79 -8.89 12.94 -21.79
CA TYR A 79 -9.30 13.96 -20.84
C TYR A 79 -9.18 15.29 -21.57
N GLU A 80 -10.31 15.98 -21.73
CA GLU A 80 -10.39 17.32 -22.33
C GLU A 80 -9.17 18.14 -21.90
N LYS A 81 -8.30 18.39 -22.90
CA LYS A 81 -6.96 18.98 -22.83
C LYS A 81 -6.63 19.61 -21.46
N LYS A 82 -6.02 18.84 -20.53
CA LYS A 82 -5.10 19.30 -19.43
C LYS A 82 -4.88 18.29 -18.29
N LEU A 83 -5.75 17.30 -18.07
CA LEU A 83 -5.62 16.40 -16.89
C LEU A 83 -4.73 15.17 -17.15
N TYR A 84 -3.41 15.38 -17.15
CA TYR A 84 -2.41 14.31 -17.36
C TYR A 84 -2.20 13.44 -16.11
N CYS A 85 -1.90 14.09 -14.98
CA CYS A 85 -1.77 13.47 -13.67
C CYS A 85 -2.42 14.36 -12.61
N TRP A 86 -2.80 13.78 -11.49
CA TRP A 86 -3.52 14.49 -10.44
C TRP A 86 -3.33 13.85 -9.07
N THR A 87 -3.48 14.66 -8.03
CA THR A 87 -3.77 14.19 -6.67
C THR A 87 -5.27 14.27 -6.47
N GLY A 88 -5.92 13.12 -6.26
CA GLY A 88 -7.36 13.03 -6.03
C GLY A 88 -7.69 12.61 -4.61
N ILE A 89 -8.82 13.08 -4.10
CA ILE A 89 -9.45 12.62 -2.87
C ILE A 89 -10.78 11.98 -3.25
N CYS A 90 -11.03 10.74 -2.82
CA CYS A 90 -12.28 10.03 -3.08
C CYS A 90 -12.84 9.36 -1.84
N MET A 91 -14.12 8.96 -1.88
CA MET A 91 -14.73 8.06 -0.89
C MET A 91 -14.59 6.60 -1.36
N PRO A 92 -13.73 5.78 -0.71
CA PRO A 92 -13.60 4.39 -1.08
C PRO A 92 -14.91 3.61 -0.86
N PRO A 93 -15.19 2.57 -1.66
CA PRO A 93 -14.28 1.98 -2.64
C PRO A 93 -14.43 2.61 -4.05
N LYS A 94 -15.15 3.73 -4.19
CA LYS A 94 -15.23 4.47 -5.47
C LYS A 94 -13.95 5.29 -5.66
N ILE A 95 -13.35 5.22 -6.84
CA ILE A 95 -12.12 5.99 -7.15
C ILE A 95 -12.40 7.31 -7.88
N THR A 96 -13.67 7.64 -8.09
CA THR A 96 -14.07 8.95 -8.62
C THR A 96 -13.67 10.02 -7.63
N ALA A 97 -12.87 10.98 -8.07
CA ALA A 97 -12.41 12.07 -7.23
C ALA A 97 -13.59 12.97 -6.82
N ASN A 98 -13.76 13.19 -5.52
CA ASN A 98 -14.61 14.23 -4.96
C ASN A 98 -13.93 15.60 -5.04
N MET A 99 -12.60 15.62 -4.97
CA MET A 99 -11.76 16.78 -5.22
C MET A 99 -10.47 16.34 -5.90
N LEU A 100 -9.95 17.14 -6.83
CA LEU A 100 -8.73 16.82 -7.57
C LEU A 100 -7.85 18.05 -7.76
N PHE A 101 -6.53 17.83 -7.74
CA PHE A 101 -5.49 18.82 -7.97
C PHE A 101 -4.65 18.36 -9.16
N ALA A 102 -4.68 19.13 -10.25
CA ALA A 102 -4.00 18.78 -11.50
C ALA A 102 -2.48 18.98 -11.40
N HIS A 103 -1.72 18.04 -11.95
CA HIS A 103 -0.27 18.14 -12.11
C HIS A 103 0.08 17.94 -13.58
N GLN A 104 1.14 18.60 -14.05
CA GLN A 104 1.61 18.44 -15.42
C GLN A 104 2.69 17.34 -15.56
N ASP A 105 3.18 16.81 -14.43
CA ASP A 105 4.20 15.78 -14.39
C ASP A 105 4.07 14.80 -13.20
N THR A 106 4.95 13.79 -13.17
CA THR A 106 5.00 12.79 -12.07
C THR A 106 6.22 12.95 -11.15
N TRP A 107 6.92 14.08 -11.22
CA TRP A 107 8.00 14.55 -10.35
C TRP A 107 7.43 15.19 -9.08
N GLY A 108 6.90 14.35 -8.19
CA GLY A 108 6.24 14.76 -6.95
C GLY A 108 4.77 14.40 -6.96
N GLY A 109 3.88 15.25 -6.45
CA GLY A 109 2.46 14.93 -6.36
C GLY A 109 2.11 13.98 -5.22
N GLY A 110 0.81 13.77 -5.02
CA GLY A 110 0.25 13.00 -3.92
C GLY A 110 0.16 13.78 -2.63
N GLY A 111 -0.06 13.06 -1.53
CA GLY A 111 -0.40 13.70 -0.27
C GLY A 111 -0.61 12.74 0.89
N ARG A 112 -0.94 13.29 2.05
CA ARG A 112 -1.15 12.55 3.30
C ARG A 112 -2.28 13.16 4.11
N PHE A 113 -2.98 12.32 4.86
CA PHE A 113 -3.80 12.80 5.97
C PHE A 113 -2.90 12.91 7.19
N VAL A 114 -2.61 14.14 7.61
CA VAL A 114 -1.72 14.44 8.73
C VAL A 114 -2.43 14.13 10.05
N ASP A 115 -3.69 14.56 10.15
CA ASP A 115 -4.57 14.39 11.30
C ASP A 115 -6.04 14.37 10.82
N ASP A 116 -7.00 14.64 11.71
CA ASP A 116 -8.43 14.67 11.38
C ASP A 116 -8.92 15.95 10.71
N LYS A 117 -8.05 16.95 10.56
CA LYS A 117 -8.38 18.30 10.07
C LYS A 117 -7.44 18.78 8.97
N THR A 118 -6.35 18.07 8.68
CA THR A 118 -5.32 18.53 7.76
C THR A 118 -4.99 17.48 6.71
N ILE A 119 -5.16 17.87 5.45
CA ILE A 119 -4.62 17.16 4.30
C ILE A 119 -3.40 17.92 3.81
N PHE A 120 -2.32 17.16 3.63
CA PHE A 120 -1.11 17.62 2.99
C PHE A 120 -1.11 17.20 1.52
N ILE A 121 -0.84 18.13 0.60
CA ILE A 121 -0.60 17.85 -0.82
C ILE A 121 0.78 18.32 -1.23
N SER A 122 1.53 17.43 -1.88
CA SER A 122 2.82 17.75 -2.51
C SER A 122 2.55 18.36 -3.88
N PRO A 123 2.90 19.63 -4.14
CA PRO A 123 2.64 20.26 -5.44
C PRO A 123 3.40 19.62 -6.62
N GLY A 124 4.50 18.93 -6.33
CA GLY A 124 5.42 18.48 -7.38
C GLY A 124 6.14 19.64 -8.08
N MET A 125 6.76 19.32 -9.20
CA MET A 125 7.60 20.27 -9.96
C MET A 125 6.75 21.23 -10.78
N TYR A 126 5.72 20.74 -11.48
CA TYR A 126 4.79 21.55 -12.27
C TYR A 126 3.32 21.36 -11.81
N PRO A 127 2.91 21.97 -10.68
CA PRO A 127 1.51 22.01 -10.27
C PRO A 127 0.67 22.86 -11.23
N ASP A 128 -0.57 22.44 -11.50
CA ASP A 128 -1.57 23.20 -12.27
C ASP A 128 -2.73 23.62 -11.37
N PHE A 129 -2.38 24.22 -10.23
CA PHE A 129 -3.31 24.78 -9.24
C PHE A 129 -2.62 25.87 -8.41
N ASP A 130 -3.40 26.80 -7.88
CA ASP A 130 -2.90 27.84 -7.00
C ASP A 130 -2.62 27.29 -5.59
N LYS A 131 -1.36 27.40 -5.17
CA LYS A 131 -0.88 26.97 -3.84
C LYS A 131 -1.19 27.98 -2.73
N GLN A 132 -1.48 29.23 -3.08
CA GLN A 132 -1.76 30.31 -2.12
C GLN A 132 -3.25 30.40 -1.79
N GLN A 133 -4.10 29.88 -2.66
CA GLN A 133 -5.52 29.76 -2.40
C GLN A 133 -5.78 28.86 -1.19
N ASN A 134 -6.72 29.26 -0.34
CA ASN A 134 -7.22 28.42 0.75
C ASN A 134 -8.13 27.35 0.16
N HIS A 135 -7.71 26.08 0.26
CA HIS A 135 -8.52 24.94 -0.15
C HIS A 135 -9.02 24.17 1.07
N GLN A 136 -10.28 23.78 1.06
CA GLN A 136 -10.90 22.96 2.08
C GLN A 136 -11.70 21.83 1.44
N PHE A 137 -11.72 20.69 2.09
CA PHE A 137 -12.49 19.52 1.68
C PHE A 137 -13.17 18.90 2.90
N ASP A 138 -14.49 18.99 2.95
CA ASP A 138 -15.27 18.64 4.14
C ASP A 138 -14.70 19.36 5.39
N ASN A 139 -14.28 18.61 6.42
CA ASN A 139 -13.68 19.13 7.63
C ASN A 139 -12.14 19.30 7.55
N TYR A 140 -11.54 19.05 6.38
CA TYR A 140 -10.10 19.14 6.17
C TYR A 140 -9.67 20.47 5.55
N GLN A 141 -8.73 21.13 6.19
CA GLN A 141 -7.90 22.16 5.57
C GLN A 141 -6.83 21.50 4.70
N ILE A 142 -6.70 21.97 3.46
CA ILE A 142 -5.66 21.51 2.53
C ILE A 142 -4.49 22.46 2.60
N THR A 143 -3.29 21.89 2.76
CA THR A 143 -2.02 22.60 2.83
C THR A 143 -1.06 22.06 1.79
N PHE A 144 -0.24 22.95 1.23
CA PHE A 144 0.78 22.60 0.24
C PHE A 144 2.17 22.84 0.79
N LYS A 145 3.07 21.86 0.67
CA LYS A 145 4.51 22.02 1.01
C LYS A 145 5.36 21.39 -0.09
N GLY A 146 6.41 22.09 -0.49
CA GLY A 146 7.40 21.61 -1.45
C GLY A 146 8.34 20.59 -0.79
N LYS A 147 8.93 19.69 -1.61
CA LYS A 147 9.92 18.64 -1.25
C LYS A 147 9.92 18.19 0.23
N LEU A 148 9.16 17.11 0.47
CA LEU A 148 9.40 16.02 1.44
C LEU A 148 10.44 16.30 2.55
N GLU A 149 10.15 17.17 3.51
CA GLU A 149 10.91 17.20 4.78
C GLU A 149 10.86 15.84 5.49
N ASP A 150 9.93 14.95 5.11
CA ASP A 150 9.74 13.62 5.71
C ASP A 150 9.82 12.48 4.69
N ALA A 151 10.80 12.40 3.78
CA ALA A 151 10.94 11.21 2.89
C ALA A 151 10.85 9.85 3.64
N GLU A 152 11.14 9.84 4.95
CA GLU A 152 10.98 8.74 5.90
C GLU A 152 9.52 8.30 6.18
N SER A 153 8.54 9.20 6.13
CA SER A 153 7.12 8.93 6.41
C SER A 153 6.35 8.43 5.19
N TRP A 154 6.80 8.77 3.98
CA TRP A 154 6.04 8.55 2.75
C TRP A 154 6.03 7.08 2.32
N THR A 155 7.17 6.41 2.39
CA THR A 155 7.29 5.01 1.94
C THR A 155 6.83 4.02 2.99
N SER A 156 6.92 4.41 4.26
CA SER A 156 6.77 3.50 5.39
C SER A 156 5.32 3.27 5.79
N GLY A 157 4.46 4.30 5.74
CA GLY A 157 3.08 4.22 6.22
C GLY A 157 2.97 4.48 7.73
N LYS A 158 1.73 4.62 8.24
CA LYS A 158 1.45 5.06 9.62
C LYS A 158 1.96 4.05 10.67
N GLY A 159 2.69 4.55 11.67
CA GLY A 159 3.17 3.79 12.83
C GLY A 159 4.46 2.98 12.61
N TRP A 160 5.13 3.12 11.48
CA TRP A 160 6.42 2.50 11.23
C TRP A 160 7.57 3.36 11.76
N LYS A 161 8.54 2.73 12.42
CA LYS A 161 9.75 3.40 12.95
C LYS A 161 10.95 3.06 12.08
N LEU A 162 11.65 4.07 11.57
CA LEU A 162 12.91 3.89 10.85
C LEU A 162 13.98 3.37 11.81
N THR A 163 14.66 2.29 11.45
CA THR A 163 15.70 1.66 12.29
C THR A 163 17.06 1.62 11.63
N GLU A 164 17.13 1.75 10.30
CA GLU A 164 18.40 1.72 9.59
C GLU A 164 18.33 2.61 8.35
N LYS A 165 19.41 3.35 8.10
CA LYS A 165 19.68 4.06 6.85
C LYS A 165 20.88 3.42 6.16
N GLN A 166 20.95 3.53 4.84
CA GLN A 166 22.11 3.15 4.05
C GLN A 166 22.59 4.33 3.22
N ILE A 167 23.89 4.43 3.01
CA ILE A 167 24.49 5.45 2.17
C ILE A 167 24.47 4.96 0.72
N VAL A 168 23.95 5.78 -0.18
CA VAL A 168 23.90 5.44 -1.60
C VAL A 168 24.52 6.54 -2.46
N PRO A 169 25.29 6.18 -3.49
CA PRO A 169 25.80 7.14 -4.45
C PRO A 169 24.67 7.57 -5.38
N SER A 170 24.49 8.88 -5.56
CA SER A 170 23.54 9.47 -6.50
C SER A 170 24.13 10.76 -7.06
N TYR A 171 24.26 10.85 -8.39
CA TYR A 171 24.79 12.03 -9.10
C TYR A 171 26.12 12.58 -8.56
N GLY A 172 27.04 11.69 -8.15
CA GLY A 172 28.36 12.09 -7.63
C GLY A 172 28.42 12.31 -6.11
N ASP A 173 27.26 12.41 -5.45
CA ASP A 173 27.15 12.62 -4.01
C ASP A 173 26.71 11.34 -3.26
N LYS A 174 26.89 11.34 -1.95
CA LYS A 174 26.46 10.27 -1.04
C LYS A 174 25.30 10.74 -0.17
N TYR A 175 24.15 10.09 -0.31
CA TYR A 175 22.95 10.43 0.46
C TYR A 175 22.53 9.27 1.38
N PRO A 176 22.26 9.52 2.67
CA PRO A 176 21.66 8.52 3.53
C PRO A 176 20.18 8.36 3.16
N ILE A 177 19.78 7.15 2.76
CA ILE A 177 18.38 6.81 2.49
C ILE A 177 17.87 5.79 3.51
N PRO A 178 16.57 5.79 3.82
CA PRO A 178 15.97 4.74 4.63
C PRO A 178 16.21 3.34 4.06
N LYS A 179 16.55 2.38 4.93
CA LYS A 179 16.77 0.97 4.56
C LYS A 179 15.78 0.04 5.26
N CYS A 180 15.58 0.21 6.57
CA CYS A 180 14.76 -0.71 7.36
C CYS A 180 13.79 0.03 8.27
N TRP A 181 12.56 -0.45 8.38
CA TRP A 181 11.59 0.02 9.36
C TRP A 181 11.07 -1.13 10.20
N THR A 182 10.64 -0.83 11.42
CA THR A 182 9.98 -1.79 12.29
C THR A 182 8.64 -1.27 12.78
N LYS A 183 7.73 -2.21 13.05
CA LYS A 183 6.47 -1.96 13.74
C LYS A 183 6.19 -3.16 14.64
N THR A 184 5.63 -2.95 15.82
CA THR A 184 5.38 -4.04 16.78
C THR A 184 4.00 -3.91 17.41
N ASN A 185 3.37 -5.05 17.68
CA ASN A 185 2.17 -5.17 18.50
C ASN A 185 2.51 -5.66 19.93
N GLY A 186 3.77 -5.58 20.34
CA GLY A 186 4.30 -6.10 21.60
C GLY A 186 4.77 -7.56 21.52
N LYS A 187 3.98 -8.44 20.90
CA LYS A 187 4.31 -9.89 20.77
C LYS A 187 5.17 -10.19 19.56
N ILE A 188 4.91 -9.52 18.45
CA ILE A 188 5.55 -9.71 17.16
C ILE A 188 6.14 -8.37 16.73
N THR A 189 7.33 -8.41 16.14
CA THR A 189 7.90 -7.27 15.42
C THR A 189 7.89 -7.58 13.93
N LEU A 190 7.20 -6.75 13.15
CA LEU A 190 7.26 -6.75 11.70
C LEU A 190 8.40 -5.81 11.26
N ILE A 191 9.25 -6.31 10.37
CA ILE A 191 10.41 -5.61 9.82
C ILE A 191 10.17 -5.46 8.32
N LYS A 192 10.33 -4.24 7.82
CA LYS A 192 10.19 -3.90 6.40
C LYS A 192 11.54 -3.43 5.88
N HIS A 193 12.04 -4.07 4.84
CA HIS A 193 13.32 -3.75 4.22
C HIS A 193 13.08 -3.08 2.87
N LEU A 194 13.81 -2.01 2.56
CA LEU A 194 13.87 -1.43 1.24
C LEU A 194 14.78 -2.27 0.36
N ASN A 195 14.22 -2.85 -0.69
CA ASN A 195 15.01 -3.52 -1.73
C ASN A 195 15.65 -2.41 -2.59
N TYR A 196 16.96 -2.19 -2.46
CA TYR A 196 17.64 -1.10 -3.15
C TYR A 196 18.19 -1.48 -4.54
N SER A 197 18.46 -2.76 -4.80
CA SER A 197 18.82 -3.25 -6.13
C SER A 197 17.73 -2.94 -7.17
N SER A 198 16.48 -2.87 -6.73
CA SER A 198 15.29 -2.40 -7.46
C SER A 198 15.29 -0.93 -7.86
N TYR A 199 15.99 -0.09 -7.08
CA TYR A 199 16.06 1.35 -7.30
C TYR A 199 17.14 1.72 -8.31
N LEU A 200 18.20 0.89 -8.44
CA LEU A 200 19.37 1.18 -9.29
C LEU A 200 19.54 0.27 -10.52
N LYS A 201 18.97 -0.94 -10.58
CA LYS A 201 19.22 -1.86 -11.71
C LYS A 201 18.20 -1.69 -12.85
N SER A 202 18.55 -0.87 -13.84
CA SER A 202 18.08 -1.04 -15.23
C SER A 202 19.02 -1.92 -16.07
N LYS A 203 20.05 -2.57 -15.48
CA LYS A 203 21.04 -3.33 -16.25
C LYS A 203 20.47 -4.54 -17.03
N ASN A 204 19.30 -5.05 -16.64
CA ASN A 204 18.60 -6.13 -17.35
C ASN A 204 17.19 -5.73 -17.82
N GLY A 205 16.88 -4.43 -17.86
CA GLY A 205 15.59 -3.93 -18.38
C GLY A 205 14.33 -4.15 -17.53
N GLN A 206 14.42 -4.80 -16.36
CA GLN A 206 13.27 -4.93 -15.44
C GLN A 206 13.29 -3.84 -14.37
N THR A 207 12.59 -2.73 -14.62
CA THR A 207 12.31 -1.73 -13.59
C THR A 207 11.35 -2.33 -12.57
N ILE A 208 11.78 -2.42 -11.31
CA ILE A 208 10.91 -2.85 -10.21
C ILE A 208 9.96 -1.69 -9.88
N GLY A 209 8.65 -1.95 -9.93
CA GLY A 209 7.62 -0.92 -9.76
C GLY A 209 7.50 -0.43 -8.31
N SER A 210 6.81 0.69 -8.07
CA SER A 210 6.59 1.24 -6.72
C SER A 210 5.88 0.31 -5.74
N TYR A 211 5.28 -0.77 -6.23
CA TYR A 211 4.65 -1.82 -5.44
C TYR A 211 5.64 -2.85 -4.88
N ASP A 212 6.83 -2.97 -5.47
CA ASP A 212 7.77 -4.08 -5.23
C ASP A 212 9.02 -3.64 -4.46
N LEU A 213 8.97 -2.46 -3.86
CA LEU A 213 10.10 -1.83 -3.19
C LEU A 213 10.49 -2.51 -1.88
N HIS A 214 9.62 -3.34 -1.30
CA HIS A 214 9.80 -3.81 0.07
C HIS A 214 9.74 -5.32 0.18
N SER A 215 10.59 -5.87 1.03
CA SER A 215 10.48 -7.23 1.57
C SER A 215 10.15 -7.16 3.07
N TYR A 216 9.59 -8.24 3.61
CA TYR A 216 9.08 -8.26 4.98
C TYR A 216 9.58 -9.47 5.75
N GLU A 217 9.91 -9.25 7.02
CA GLU A 217 10.24 -10.30 7.97
C GLU A 217 9.43 -10.10 9.25
N ILE A 218 9.11 -11.19 9.94
CA ILE A 218 8.52 -11.15 11.27
C ILE A 218 9.50 -11.70 12.28
N ARG A 219 9.46 -11.17 13.50
CA ARG A 219 10.23 -11.64 14.65
C ARG A 219 9.28 -11.94 15.80
N ASP A 220 9.38 -13.14 16.34
CA ASP A 220 8.81 -13.47 17.65
C ASP A 220 9.61 -12.74 18.73
N ASN A 221 8.97 -11.85 19.48
CA ASN A 221 9.69 -11.13 20.53
C ASN A 221 10.04 -12.02 21.73
N LYS A 222 9.26 -13.08 21.98
CA LYS A 222 9.46 -14.04 23.07
C LYS A 222 10.58 -15.02 22.73
N ASN A 223 10.47 -15.68 21.59
CA ASN A 223 11.39 -16.76 21.21
C ASN A 223 12.60 -16.25 20.40
N LYS A 224 12.63 -14.95 20.06
CA LYS A 224 13.67 -14.29 19.23
C LYS A 224 13.86 -14.93 17.85
N VAL A 225 12.90 -15.71 17.38
CA VAL A 225 12.96 -16.34 16.06
C VAL A 225 12.50 -15.36 14.98
N LYS A 226 13.22 -15.34 13.86
CA LYS A 226 12.87 -14.56 12.67
C LYS A 226 12.32 -15.47 11.57
N TYR A 227 11.40 -14.95 10.78
CA TYR A 227 10.86 -15.62 9.61
C TYR A 227 10.68 -14.60 8.48
N SER A 228 11.14 -14.95 7.29
CA SER A 228 10.87 -14.15 6.10
C SER A 228 9.45 -14.41 5.62
N LEU A 229 8.72 -13.35 5.27
CA LEU A 229 7.43 -13.46 4.56
C LEU A 229 7.63 -13.54 3.04
N ASN A 230 8.88 -13.40 2.56
CA ASN A 230 9.26 -13.54 1.17
C ASN A 230 10.21 -14.75 1.04
N ASP A 231 9.91 -15.68 0.13
CA ASP A 231 10.81 -16.78 -0.23
C ASP A 231 10.83 -16.99 -1.77
N GLU A 232 11.58 -17.98 -2.26
CA GLU A 232 11.71 -18.25 -3.70
C GLU A 232 10.38 -18.62 -4.38
N SER A 233 9.41 -19.13 -3.62
CA SER A 233 8.10 -19.58 -4.07
C SER A 233 6.97 -18.59 -3.76
N LYS A 234 7.19 -17.61 -2.88
CA LYS A 234 6.16 -16.70 -2.37
C LYS A 234 6.64 -15.26 -2.27
N ILE A 235 5.86 -14.36 -2.87
CA ILE A 235 6.13 -12.92 -2.81
C ILE A 235 5.08 -12.23 -1.93
N CYS A 236 5.46 -11.92 -0.69
CA CYS A 236 4.73 -10.94 0.12
C CYS A 236 4.88 -9.54 -0.50
N LEU A 237 3.76 -8.97 -0.92
CA LEU A 237 3.67 -7.66 -1.58
C LEU A 237 3.46 -6.53 -0.56
N TRP A 238 2.75 -6.83 0.52
CA TRP A 238 2.48 -5.88 1.59
C TRP A 238 2.16 -6.61 2.89
N ALA A 239 2.62 -6.08 4.02
CA ALA A 239 2.23 -6.56 5.34
C ALA A 239 2.17 -5.40 6.35
N ASP A 240 1.23 -5.49 7.29
CA ASP A 240 1.11 -4.55 8.41
C ASP A 240 0.26 -5.16 9.55
N PHE A 241 0.22 -4.50 10.70
CA PHE A 241 -0.71 -4.82 11.77
C PHE A 241 -1.99 -3.99 11.63
N ASP A 242 -3.13 -4.64 11.80
CA ASP A 242 -4.41 -3.95 11.93
C ASP A 242 -4.60 -3.34 13.33
N ASN A 243 -5.69 -2.58 13.52
CA ASN A 243 -5.99 -1.93 14.79
C ASN A 243 -6.33 -2.91 15.93
N LEU A 244 -6.54 -4.20 15.61
CA LEU A 244 -6.73 -5.27 16.60
C LEU A 244 -5.41 -5.99 16.92
N GLY A 245 -4.29 -5.53 16.36
CA GLY A 245 -2.97 -6.11 16.52
C GLY A 245 -2.75 -7.41 15.74
N ARG A 246 -3.63 -7.76 14.80
CA ARG A 246 -3.48 -8.94 13.94
C ARG A 246 -2.53 -8.61 12.80
N LEU A 247 -1.73 -9.59 12.38
CA LEU A 247 -0.90 -9.42 11.19
C LEU A 247 -1.75 -9.62 9.93
N ILE A 248 -1.66 -8.69 8.99
CA ILE A 248 -2.25 -8.81 7.66
C ILE A 248 -1.13 -8.91 6.64
N VAL A 249 -1.24 -9.88 5.74
CA VAL A 249 -0.27 -10.13 4.67
C VAL A 249 -1.01 -10.21 3.34
N ALA A 250 -0.52 -9.46 2.36
CA ALA A 250 -0.92 -9.58 0.97
C ALA A 250 0.16 -10.35 0.21
N GLN A 251 -0.25 -11.46 -0.38
CA GLN A 251 0.61 -12.32 -1.19
C GLN A 251 -0.14 -12.66 -2.47
N GLU A 252 0.47 -12.35 -3.62
CA GLU A 252 -0.18 -12.47 -4.93
C GLU A 252 -1.54 -11.74 -5.01
N SER A 253 -2.65 -12.46 -5.22
CA SER A 253 -4.02 -11.92 -5.20
C SER A 253 -4.72 -12.08 -3.85
N GLU A 254 -4.06 -12.68 -2.86
CA GLU A 254 -4.67 -13.10 -1.61
C GLU A 254 -4.30 -12.20 -0.42
N ILE A 255 -5.29 -11.93 0.44
CA ILE A 255 -5.11 -11.28 1.73
C ILE A 255 -5.30 -12.31 2.84
N PHE A 256 -4.35 -12.37 3.76
CA PHE A 256 -4.36 -13.24 4.93
C PHE A 256 -4.42 -12.41 6.20
N ILE A 257 -5.25 -12.82 7.15
CA ILE A 257 -5.35 -12.21 8.49
C ILE A 257 -5.02 -13.26 9.55
N TYR A 258 -3.96 -13.03 10.32
CA TYR A 258 -3.45 -13.94 11.34
C TYR A 258 -3.77 -13.46 12.76
N GLN A 259 -4.37 -14.31 13.60
CA GLN A 259 -4.68 -13.97 15.00
C GLN A 259 -3.45 -13.87 15.90
N ASN A 260 -2.48 -14.75 15.65
CA ASN A 260 -1.37 -14.95 16.55
C ASN A 260 -0.15 -15.45 15.75
N PHE A 261 1.01 -15.41 16.41
CA PHE A 261 2.28 -15.78 15.80
C PHE A 261 2.33 -17.25 15.35
N LYS A 262 1.77 -18.15 16.16
CA LYS A 262 1.75 -19.60 15.88
C LYS A 262 1.08 -19.88 14.53
N ASN A 263 -0.08 -19.27 14.27
CA ASN A 263 -0.78 -19.41 12.99
C ASN A 263 0.06 -18.94 11.79
N ILE A 264 0.90 -17.92 11.98
CA ILE A 264 1.81 -17.46 10.92
C ILE A 264 2.87 -18.53 10.65
N ILE A 265 3.51 -19.05 11.70
CA ILE A 265 4.60 -20.01 11.56
C ILE A 265 4.11 -21.36 11.05
N ASP A 266 2.97 -21.84 11.53
CA ASP A 266 2.41 -23.13 11.13
C ASP A 266 2.09 -23.14 9.62
N ARG A 267 1.70 -21.99 9.03
CA ARG A 267 1.60 -21.83 7.58
C ARG A 267 2.95 -21.87 6.90
N GLU A 268 3.84 -20.97 7.30
CA GLU A 268 5.09 -20.77 6.56
C GLU A 268 5.97 -22.03 6.63
N ARG A 269 5.81 -22.85 7.68
CA ARG A 269 6.40 -24.19 7.76
C ARG A 269 5.60 -25.27 7.03
N GLY A 270 4.26 -25.24 7.10
CA GLY A 270 3.38 -26.24 6.48
C GLY A 270 3.46 -26.29 4.96
N SER A 271 3.74 -25.16 4.30
CA SER A 271 4.00 -25.11 2.85
C SER A 271 5.26 -25.86 2.41
N ARG A 272 6.10 -26.32 3.34
CA ARG A 272 7.27 -27.17 3.05
C ARG A 272 6.97 -28.67 3.15
N LEU A 273 5.78 -29.05 3.66
CA LEU A 273 5.38 -30.44 3.93
C LEU A 273 4.11 -30.89 3.18
N GLU A 274 3.33 -29.99 2.58
CA GLU A 274 2.13 -30.32 1.79
C GLU A 274 2.46 -30.84 0.36
N SER A 275 3.50 -31.66 0.21
CA SER A 275 3.60 -32.61 -0.91
C SER A 275 3.03 -34.00 -0.55
N ILE A 276 2.54 -34.20 0.68
CA ILE A 276 1.94 -35.47 1.11
C ILE A 276 0.71 -35.22 1.99
N SER A 277 -0.41 -35.82 1.57
CA SER A 277 -1.69 -36.02 2.27
C SER A 277 -2.76 -34.92 2.20
N ASN A 278 -3.79 -35.20 1.40
CA ASN A 278 -5.13 -34.61 1.43
C ASN A 278 -5.91 -35.16 2.64
N GLN A 279 -5.69 -34.67 3.87
CA GLN A 279 -6.65 -34.89 4.97
C GLN A 279 -6.71 -33.68 5.92
N GLY A 280 -7.91 -33.08 6.01
CA GLY A 280 -8.44 -32.29 7.14
C GLY A 280 -7.49 -31.28 7.81
N VAL A 281 -7.28 -30.11 7.21
CA VAL A 281 -6.46 -29.05 7.82
C VAL A 281 -7.30 -28.19 8.77
N ASP A 282 -7.00 -28.32 10.06
CA ASP A 282 -7.41 -27.44 11.15
C ASP A 282 -7.19 -25.97 10.76
N LYS A 283 -8.23 -25.13 10.83
CA LYS A 283 -8.30 -23.81 10.15
C LYS A 283 -7.18 -22.84 10.60
N LYS A 284 -6.05 -22.89 9.89
CA LYS A 284 -4.80 -22.12 10.12
C LYS A 284 -4.92 -20.59 10.03
N TYR A 285 -6.02 -20.05 9.49
CA TYR A 285 -6.26 -18.59 9.34
C TYR A 285 -7.66 -18.21 9.79
N ILE A 286 -7.86 -16.94 10.15
CA ILE A 286 -9.22 -16.43 10.40
C ILE A 286 -9.99 -16.38 9.08
N LYS A 287 -9.33 -15.82 8.06
CA LYS A 287 -9.98 -15.40 6.84
C LYS A 287 -8.94 -15.18 5.74
N THR A 288 -9.27 -15.67 4.55
CA THR A 288 -8.52 -15.42 3.33
C THR A 288 -9.46 -14.75 2.34
N PHE A 289 -8.95 -13.76 1.61
CA PHE A 289 -9.69 -13.11 0.54
C PHE A 289 -8.85 -13.15 -0.74
N ASP A 290 -9.35 -13.82 -1.76
CA ASP A 290 -8.73 -13.86 -3.08
C ASP A 290 -9.38 -12.79 -3.97
N PHE A 291 -8.68 -11.69 -4.19
CA PHE A 291 -9.18 -10.59 -4.99
C PHE A 291 -9.46 -10.98 -6.44
N GLU A 292 -8.71 -11.91 -7.02
CA GLU A 292 -8.94 -12.32 -8.41
C GLU A 292 -10.27 -13.09 -8.54
N LYS A 293 -10.59 -13.95 -7.56
CA LYS A 293 -11.91 -14.61 -7.50
C LYS A 293 -13.01 -13.59 -7.26
N LEU A 294 -12.84 -12.67 -6.31
CA LEU A 294 -13.88 -11.70 -5.97
C LEU A 294 -14.26 -10.77 -7.13
N ILE A 295 -13.30 -10.36 -7.98
CA ILE A 295 -13.58 -9.51 -9.14
C ILE A 295 -14.15 -10.27 -10.35
N THR A 296 -14.03 -11.60 -10.38
CA THR A 296 -14.52 -12.44 -11.48
C THR A 296 -15.89 -13.04 -11.20
N LEU A 297 -16.38 -12.95 -9.95
CA LEU A 297 -17.75 -13.33 -9.61
C LEU A 297 -18.74 -12.48 -10.43
N PRO A 298 -19.77 -13.09 -11.03
CA PRO A 298 -20.81 -12.34 -11.71
C PRO A 298 -21.47 -11.40 -10.71
N HIS A 299 -21.39 -10.09 -10.95
CA HIS A 299 -22.17 -9.12 -10.19
C HIS A 299 -23.64 -9.47 -10.38
N LYS A 300 -24.30 -9.98 -9.31
CA LYS A 300 -25.76 -10.05 -9.28
C LYS A 300 -26.26 -8.62 -9.47
N LYS A 301 -26.86 -8.36 -10.63
CA LYS A 301 -27.53 -7.10 -10.95
C LYS A 301 -28.73 -6.92 -10.03
#